data_AF-X1FPB2-F1
#
_entry.id   AF-X1FPB2-F1
#
_cell.length_a   1.000
_cell.length_b   1.000
_cell.length_c   1.000
_cell.angle_alpha   90.00
_cell.angle_beta   90.00
_cell.angle_gamma   90.00
#
_symmetry.space_group_name_H-M   'P 1'
#
loop_
_entity.id
_entity.type
_entity.pdbx_description
1 polymer ?
#
loop_
_entity_poly.entity_id
_entity_poly.type
_entity_poly.pdbx_seq_one_letter_code
_entity_poly.pdbx_strand_id
1 'polypeptide(L)'
;MPVDARAMKDLRGFLTPEQVEAMIKGCDNLRDRLLIRLLWRTGMRISELVRPGKDRSPDLGLRVRDILWKENTLIIRHAKRSTSKLSCPFCGTRLGRTFKFCPACQQKVESPSIEKQAHPIRRIDIDPGTLAKVREYLDKRSGNSEFVINITRQMAYLVVRQAAERIGITEVGDPLVSKNRHPHPHHLRHSLAVHSVRVTKGNYADLIRLQQQLGHASVATTAGYVQFNDEEQRKWYDDLWKEKK
;
A
#
# COMPACT_ATOMS: atom_id res chain seq x y z
N MET A 1 -7.96 35.08 24.70
CA MET A 1 -7.67 34.69 23.31
C MET A 1 -8.05 33.23 23.16
N PRO A 2 -8.98 32.86 22.26
CA PRO A 2 -9.31 31.45 22.07
C PRO A 2 -8.09 30.77 21.45
N VAL A 3 -7.57 29.76 22.14
CA VAL A 3 -6.53 28.87 21.60
C VAL A 3 -7.21 28.09 20.48
N ASP A 4 -6.84 28.42 19.24
CA ASP A 4 -7.33 27.77 18.04
C ASP A 4 -6.98 26.29 18.13
N ALA A 5 -7.96 25.46 18.49
CA ALA A 5 -7.82 24.02 18.65
C ALA A 5 -7.63 23.40 17.27
N ARG A 6 -6.44 23.57 16.70
CA ARG A 6 -6.00 22.83 15.53
C ARG A 6 -5.99 21.37 15.92
N ALA A 7 -7.05 20.65 15.52
CA ALA A 7 -7.05 19.20 15.35
C ALA A 7 -5.66 18.78 14.89
N MET A 8 -5.07 17.81 15.58
CA MET A 8 -3.68 17.42 15.43
C MET A 8 -3.44 17.04 13.96
N LYS A 9 -2.95 18.00 13.17
CA LYS A 9 -2.99 17.93 11.70
C LYS A 9 -2.19 16.72 11.24
N ASP A 10 -2.74 15.96 10.30
CA ASP A 10 -1.95 14.98 9.58
C ASP A 10 -0.84 15.69 8.80
N LEU A 11 0.36 15.70 9.37
CA LEU A 11 1.55 16.29 8.75
C LEU A 11 1.98 15.52 7.49
N ARG A 12 1.51 14.27 7.31
CA ARG A 12 1.79 13.47 6.11
C ARG A 12 0.88 13.87 4.95
N GLY A 13 -0.37 14.16 5.27
CA GLY A 13 -1.42 14.54 4.34
C GLY A 13 -2.11 13.33 3.71
N PHE A 14 -3.42 13.47 3.55
CA PHE A 14 -4.28 12.49 2.87
C PHE A 14 -5.23 13.19 1.89
N LEU A 15 -5.78 12.41 0.98
CA LEU A 15 -6.81 12.81 0.02
C LEU A 15 -8.18 12.37 0.56
N THR A 16 -9.20 13.22 0.46
CA THR A 16 -10.55 12.84 0.86
C THR A 16 -11.15 11.84 -0.14
N PRO A 17 -12.16 11.03 0.25
CA PRO A 17 -12.84 10.13 -0.68
C PRO A 17 -13.35 10.84 -1.94
N GLU A 18 -13.87 12.06 -1.79
CA GLU A 18 -14.40 12.87 -2.88
C GLU A 18 -13.29 13.30 -3.85
N GLN A 19 -12.12 13.71 -3.30
CA GLN A 19 -10.95 14.04 -4.11
C GLN A 19 -10.46 12.82 -4.88
N VAL A 20 -10.37 11.65 -4.24
CA VAL A 20 -9.91 10.42 -4.92
C VAL A 20 -10.90 9.99 -6.00
N GLU A 21 -12.21 10.04 -5.75
CA GLU A 21 -13.21 9.74 -6.77
C GLU A 21 -13.19 10.76 -7.93
N ALA A 22 -12.91 12.04 -7.65
CA ALA A 22 -12.69 13.05 -8.69
C ALA A 22 -11.44 12.74 -9.52
N MET A 23 -10.33 12.32 -8.90
CA MET A 23 -9.13 11.87 -9.62
C MET A 23 -9.43 10.69 -10.53
N ILE A 24 -10.19 9.70 -10.04
CA ILE A 24 -10.60 8.53 -10.84
C ILE A 24 -11.44 9.00 -12.03
N LYS A 25 -12.45 9.84 -11.83
CA LYS A 25 -13.31 10.34 -12.92
C LYS A 25 -12.54 11.16 -13.95
N GLY A 26 -11.55 11.95 -13.52
CA GLY A 26 -10.71 12.80 -14.35
C GLY A 26 -9.61 12.08 -15.15
N CYS A 27 -9.40 10.77 -14.97
CA CYS A 27 -8.48 10.01 -15.80
C CYS A 27 -9.05 9.74 -17.20
N ASP A 28 -8.23 9.88 -18.24
CA ASP A 28 -8.66 9.73 -19.64
C ASP A 28 -8.83 8.26 -20.06
N ASN A 29 -8.03 7.35 -19.51
CA ASN A 29 -7.99 5.95 -19.92
C ASN A 29 -8.42 5.00 -18.80
N LEU A 30 -8.97 3.83 -19.18
CA LEU A 30 -9.46 2.82 -18.22
C LEU A 30 -8.35 2.28 -17.31
N ARG A 31 -7.12 2.15 -17.81
CA ARG A 31 -5.97 1.66 -17.03
C ARG A 31 -5.68 2.55 -15.83
N ASP A 32 -5.64 3.85 -16.03
CA ASP A 32 -5.26 4.84 -15.02
C ASP A 32 -6.40 5.01 -14.01
N ARG A 33 -7.66 5.01 -14.48
CA ARG A 33 -8.86 4.91 -13.61
C ARG A 33 -8.76 3.70 -12.69
N LEU A 34 -8.45 2.53 -13.27
CA LEU A 34 -8.37 1.28 -12.53
C LEU A 34 -7.17 1.27 -11.57
N LEU A 35 -6.02 1.81 -11.96
CA LEU A 35 -4.83 1.93 -11.12
C LEU A 35 -5.15 2.69 -9.83
N ILE A 36 -5.72 3.89 -9.95
CA ILE A 36 -6.05 4.73 -8.79
C ILE A 36 -7.12 4.06 -7.94
N ARG A 37 -8.16 3.50 -8.58
CA ARG A 37 -9.22 2.79 -7.87
C ARG A 37 -8.70 1.58 -7.09
N LEU A 38 -7.84 0.76 -7.67
CA LEU A 38 -7.26 -0.39 -6.99
C LEU A 38 -6.42 0.05 -5.80
N LEU A 39 -5.54 1.05 -5.96
CA LEU A 39 -4.74 1.59 -4.85
C LEU A 39 -5.62 2.13 -3.72
N TRP A 40 -6.67 2.87 -4.06
CA TRP A 40 -7.64 3.45 -3.13
C TRP A 40 -8.43 2.38 -2.37
N ARG A 41 -9.00 1.39 -3.07
CA ARG A 41 -9.93 0.42 -2.46
C ARG A 41 -9.23 -0.69 -1.69
N THR A 42 -8.00 -1.04 -2.08
CA THR A 42 -7.27 -2.18 -1.50
C THR A 42 -6.16 -1.75 -0.53
N GLY A 43 -5.63 -0.52 -0.67
CA GLY A 43 -4.50 -0.06 0.12
C GLY A 43 -3.18 -0.79 -0.21
N MET A 44 -3.08 -1.43 -1.37
CA MET A 44 -1.87 -2.13 -1.80
C MET A 44 -0.69 -1.17 -1.98
N ARG A 45 0.53 -1.67 -1.81
CA ARG A 45 1.73 -0.93 -2.22
C ARG A 45 1.82 -0.94 -3.73
N ILE A 46 2.36 0.13 -4.30
CA ILE A 46 2.45 0.23 -5.76
C ILE A 46 3.22 -0.93 -6.40
N SER A 47 4.28 -1.41 -5.76
CA SER A 47 5.08 -2.55 -6.24
C SER A 47 4.34 -3.89 -6.19
N GLU A 48 3.23 -3.97 -5.49
CA GLU A 48 2.37 -5.16 -5.44
C GLU A 48 1.34 -5.16 -6.57
N LEU A 49 1.08 -4.00 -7.18
CA LEU A 49 0.07 -3.84 -8.23
C LEU A 49 0.69 -3.84 -9.63
N VAL A 50 1.76 -3.07 -9.84
CA VAL A 50 2.34 -2.86 -11.16
C VAL A 50 3.45 -3.86 -11.48
N ARG A 51 3.78 -4.01 -12.77
CA ARG A 51 4.88 -4.87 -13.22
C ARG A 51 6.20 -4.50 -12.51
N PRO A 52 6.94 -5.48 -11.96
CA PRO A 52 8.24 -5.23 -11.35
C PRO A 52 9.29 -4.78 -12.39
N GLY A 53 10.20 -3.90 -11.96
CA GLY A 53 11.41 -3.57 -12.72
C GLY A 53 12.44 -4.70 -12.66
N LYS A 54 13.49 -4.60 -13.49
CA LYS A 54 14.59 -5.59 -13.53
C LYS A 54 15.33 -5.73 -12.19
N ASP A 55 15.33 -4.67 -11.39
CA ASP A 55 15.96 -4.56 -10.06
C ASP A 55 15.13 -5.17 -8.93
N ARG A 56 13.92 -5.67 -9.23
CA ARG A 56 12.96 -6.15 -8.23
C ARG A 56 12.68 -7.63 -8.40
N SER A 57 12.18 -8.25 -7.34
CA SER A 57 11.76 -9.64 -7.41
C SER A 57 10.69 -9.82 -8.50
N PRO A 58 10.81 -10.84 -9.37
CA PRO A 58 9.85 -11.11 -10.43
C PRO A 58 8.48 -11.55 -9.87
N ASP A 59 8.43 -11.98 -8.62
CA ASP A 59 7.20 -12.44 -7.95
C ASP A 59 6.28 -11.28 -7.52
N LEU A 60 6.75 -10.04 -7.64
CA LEU A 60 5.95 -8.84 -7.39
C LEU A 60 5.00 -8.53 -8.56
N GLY A 61 4.03 -7.66 -8.29
CA GLY A 61 3.00 -7.24 -9.24
C GLY A 61 1.78 -8.16 -9.24
N LEU A 62 0.60 -7.58 -9.46
CA LEU A 62 -0.66 -8.32 -9.44
C LEU A 62 -0.87 -8.98 -10.80
N ARG A 63 -0.97 -10.30 -10.82
CA ARG A 63 -1.24 -11.06 -12.05
C ARG A 63 -2.72 -11.40 -12.16
N VAL A 64 -3.18 -11.66 -13.38
CA VAL A 64 -4.57 -12.09 -13.63
C VAL A 64 -4.89 -13.38 -12.85
N ARG A 65 -3.93 -14.31 -12.76
CA ARG A 65 -4.05 -15.56 -11.99
C ARG A 65 -4.16 -15.36 -10.48
N ASP A 66 -3.76 -14.20 -9.96
CA ASP A 66 -3.82 -13.90 -8.53
C ASP A 66 -5.20 -13.34 -8.11
N ILE A 67 -6.17 -13.26 -9.04
CA ILE A 67 -7.55 -12.82 -8.79
C ILE A 67 -8.45 -14.04 -8.58
N LEU A 68 -9.05 -14.14 -7.39
CA LEU A 68 -10.05 -15.15 -7.06
C LEU A 68 -11.45 -14.58 -7.32
N TRP A 69 -11.91 -14.68 -8.56
CA TRP A 69 -13.14 -14.04 -9.04
C TRP A 69 -14.41 -14.43 -8.29
N LYS A 70 -14.52 -15.69 -7.83
CA LYS A 70 -15.69 -16.18 -7.09
C LYS A 70 -15.74 -15.68 -5.65
N GLU A 71 -14.56 -15.48 -5.05
CA GLU A 71 -14.39 -15.12 -3.64
C GLU A 71 -14.28 -13.60 -3.45
N ASN A 72 -14.21 -12.84 -4.54
CA ASN A 72 -13.91 -11.42 -4.53
C ASN A 72 -12.62 -11.08 -3.77
N THR A 73 -11.57 -11.90 -3.95
CA THR A 73 -10.30 -11.76 -3.22
C THR A 73 -9.12 -11.64 -4.18
N LEU A 74 -8.13 -10.84 -3.80
CA LEU A 74 -6.82 -10.73 -4.45
C LEU A 74 -5.73 -11.40 -3.62
N ILE A 75 -4.87 -12.18 -4.28
CA ILE A 75 -3.67 -12.77 -3.68
C ILE A 75 -2.49 -11.82 -3.87
N ILE A 76 -2.03 -11.20 -2.80
CA ILE A 76 -0.97 -10.19 -2.86
C ILE A 76 0.35 -10.76 -2.37
N ARG A 77 1.36 -10.69 -3.24
CA ARG A 77 2.74 -11.07 -2.93
C ARG A 77 3.50 -9.84 -2.47
N HIS A 78 3.90 -9.81 -1.21
CA HIS A 78 4.66 -8.71 -0.66
C HIS A 78 6.15 -9.05 -0.58
N ALA A 79 6.97 -8.32 -1.35
CA ALA A 79 8.40 -8.35 -1.12
C ALA A 79 8.74 -7.61 0.16
N LYS A 80 9.02 -8.36 1.24
CA LYS A 80 9.99 -7.86 2.23
C LYS A 80 11.26 -7.51 1.45
N ARG A 81 11.94 -6.41 1.80
CA ARG A 81 13.32 -6.20 1.34
C ARG A 81 14.04 -7.53 1.58
N SER A 82 14.46 -8.17 0.49
CA SER A 82 15.28 -9.36 0.60
C SER A 82 16.54 -8.90 1.30
N THR A 83 16.63 -9.09 2.62
CA THR A 83 17.91 -9.50 3.20
C THR A 83 18.12 -10.88 2.64
N SER A 84 18.57 -10.96 1.39
CA SER A 84 18.93 -12.20 0.72
C SER A 84 19.79 -12.96 1.72
N LYS A 85 19.24 -14.03 2.29
CA LYS A 85 20.00 -14.92 3.14
C LYS A 85 20.94 -15.61 2.16
N LEU A 86 22.14 -15.06 2.10
CA LEU A 86 23.23 -15.65 1.36
C LEU A 86 23.63 -16.87 2.20
N SER A 87 23.63 -18.03 1.58
CA SER A 87 24.04 -19.28 2.20
C SER A 87 25.07 -19.98 1.33
N CYS A 88 25.87 -20.85 1.95
CA CYS A 88 26.85 -21.66 1.27
C CYS A 88 26.13 -22.64 0.33
N PRO A 89 26.48 -22.73 -0.96
CA PRO A 89 25.85 -23.67 -1.89
C PRO A 89 26.05 -25.14 -1.50
N PHE A 90 27.06 -25.44 -0.68
CA PHE A 90 27.45 -26.81 -0.37
C PHE A 90 26.89 -27.32 0.96
N CYS A 91 26.75 -26.46 1.97
CA CYS A 91 26.32 -26.87 3.31
C CYS A 91 25.18 -26.02 3.89
N GLY A 92 24.69 -25.00 3.17
CA GLY A 92 23.59 -24.15 3.63
C GLY A 92 23.93 -23.16 4.75
N THR A 93 25.17 -23.10 5.23
CA THR A 93 25.59 -22.13 6.26
C THR A 93 25.44 -20.69 5.76
N ARG A 94 24.90 -19.79 6.59
CA ARG A 94 24.71 -18.38 6.22
C ARG A 94 26.05 -17.67 6.01
N LEU A 95 26.18 -16.93 4.91
CA LEU A 95 27.38 -16.20 4.49
C LEU A 95 27.08 -14.72 4.23
N GLY A 96 28.11 -13.88 4.28
CA GLY A 96 28.08 -12.53 3.70
C GLY A 96 28.48 -12.54 2.22
N ARG A 97 28.24 -11.43 1.49
CA ARG A 97 28.59 -11.32 0.05
C ARG A 97 30.09 -11.47 -0.24
N THR A 98 30.94 -11.19 0.74
CA THR A 98 32.40 -11.11 0.60
C THR A 98 33.14 -12.41 0.91
N PHE A 99 32.46 -13.45 1.39
CA PHE A 99 33.10 -14.71 1.78
C PHE A 99 33.53 -15.51 0.55
N LYS A 100 34.84 -15.71 0.38
CA LYS A 100 35.44 -16.59 -0.66
C LYS A 100 35.50 -18.06 -0.23
N PHE A 101 35.35 -18.34 1.07
CA PHE A 101 35.35 -19.67 1.66
C PHE A 101 34.25 -19.76 2.72
N CYS A 102 33.59 -20.92 2.83
CA CYS A 102 32.59 -21.16 3.87
C CYS A 102 33.27 -21.54 5.20
N PRO A 103 32.96 -20.89 6.33
CA PRO A 103 33.59 -21.22 7.62
C PRO A 103 33.16 -22.57 8.20
N ALA A 104 32.05 -23.15 7.72
CA ALA A 104 31.53 -24.43 8.22
C ALA A 104 32.06 -25.63 7.43
N CYS A 105 31.97 -25.60 6.10
CA CYS A 105 32.41 -26.72 5.25
C CYS A 105 33.78 -26.51 4.58
N GLN A 106 34.39 -25.33 4.76
CA GLN A 106 35.71 -24.94 4.21
C GLN A 106 35.80 -24.93 2.68
N GLN A 107 34.70 -25.17 1.97
CA GLN A 107 34.69 -25.14 0.52
C GLN A 107 34.77 -23.70 -0.01
N LYS A 108 35.43 -23.55 -1.17
CA LYS A 108 35.55 -22.28 -1.88
C LYS A 108 34.20 -21.89 -2.46
N VAL A 109 33.71 -20.70 -2.12
CA VAL A 109 32.41 -20.16 -2.57
C VAL A 109 32.68 -19.02 -3.53
N GLU A 110 32.47 -19.26 -4.83
CA GLU A 110 32.61 -18.20 -5.86
C GLU A 110 31.48 -17.18 -5.78
N SER A 111 30.27 -17.65 -5.49
CA SER A 111 29.13 -16.80 -5.14
C SER A 111 28.20 -17.53 -4.16
N PRO A 112 27.77 -16.89 -3.05
CA PRO A 112 26.83 -17.52 -2.13
C PRO A 112 25.47 -17.73 -2.79
N SER A 113 24.82 -18.86 -2.48
CA SER A 113 23.46 -19.15 -2.87
C SER A 113 22.51 -18.11 -2.26
N ILE A 114 21.61 -17.58 -3.08
CA ILE A 114 20.52 -16.75 -2.59
C ILE A 114 19.38 -17.69 -2.21
N GLU A 115 19.15 -17.89 -0.91
CA GLU A 115 17.89 -18.45 -0.46
C GLU A 115 16.76 -17.49 -0.84
N LYS A 116 15.97 -17.90 -1.83
CA LYS A 116 14.71 -17.22 -2.16
C LYS A 116 13.74 -17.45 -1.00
N GLN A 117 13.72 -16.55 -0.03
CA GLN A 117 12.62 -16.52 0.92
C GLN A 117 11.31 -16.31 0.14
N ALA A 118 10.39 -17.27 0.29
CA ALA A 118 9.04 -17.12 -0.24
C ALA A 118 8.44 -15.81 0.30
N HIS A 119 7.92 -14.98 -0.60
CA HIS A 119 7.30 -13.73 -0.21
C HIS A 119 6.05 -14.02 0.61
N PRO A 120 5.87 -13.40 1.78
CA PRO A 120 4.63 -13.54 2.52
C PRO A 120 3.46 -13.12 1.64
N ILE A 121 2.49 -14.02 1.51
CA ILE A 121 1.26 -13.82 0.77
C ILE A 121 0.22 -13.28 1.74
N ARG A 122 -0.59 -12.32 1.29
CA ARG A 122 -1.81 -11.93 1.99
C ARG A 122 -2.99 -11.90 1.05
N ARG A 123 -4.17 -12.13 1.60
CA ARG A 123 -5.44 -12.03 0.88
C ARG A 123 -6.05 -10.66 1.16
N ILE A 124 -6.56 -10.01 0.13
CA ILE A 124 -7.28 -8.73 0.24
C ILE A 124 -8.63 -8.89 -0.43
N ASP A 125 -9.70 -8.68 0.32
CA ASP A 125 -11.04 -8.65 -0.23
C ASP A 125 -11.29 -7.35 -0.97
N ILE A 126 -12.07 -7.43 -2.03
CA ILE A 126 -12.33 -6.31 -2.94
C ILE A 126 -13.81 -6.26 -3.29
N ASP A 127 -14.37 -5.06 -3.37
CA ASP A 127 -15.79 -4.92 -3.66
C ASP A 127 -16.13 -5.40 -5.10
N PRO A 128 -17.30 -6.05 -5.30
CA PRO A 128 -17.70 -6.57 -6.61
C PRO A 128 -17.67 -5.51 -7.72
N GLY A 129 -18.02 -4.27 -7.40
CA GLY A 129 -18.00 -3.16 -8.36
C GLY A 129 -16.59 -2.80 -8.85
N THR A 130 -15.58 -2.92 -7.99
CA THR A 130 -14.18 -2.76 -8.42
C THR A 130 -13.70 -3.96 -9.22
N LEU A 131 -14.08 -5.18 -8.87
CA LEU A 131 -13.74 -6.36 -9.68
C LEU A 131 -14.40 -6.35 -11.06
N ALA A 132 -15.63 -5.87 -11.17
CA ALA A 132 -16.29 -5.67 -12.46
C ALA A 132 -15.47 -4.73 -13.36
N LYS A 133 -14.93 -3.64 -12.81
CA LYS A 133 -14.02 -2.73 -13.53
C LYS A 133 -12.69 -3.38 -13.91
N VAL A 134 -12.16 -4.28 -13.08
CA VAL A 134 -10.99 -5.07 -13.45
C VAL A 134 -11.30 -5.94 -14.66
N ARG A 135 -12.44 -6.65 -14.64
CA ARG A 135 -12.88 -7.50 -15.77
C ARG A 135 -13.04 -6.69 -17.05
N GLU A 136 -13.79 -5.58 -16.99
CA GLU A 136 -14.00 -4.68 -18.13
C GLU A 136 -12.67 -4.22 -18.74
N TYR A 137 -11.71 -3.84 -17.90
CA TYR A 137 -10.39 -3.43 -18.37
C TYR A 137 -9.59 -4.59 -18.97
N LEU A 138 -9.66 -5.80 -18.39
CA LEU A 138 -8.99 -6.97 -18.94
C LEU A 138 -9.56 -7.40 -20.29
N ASP A 139 -10.86 -7.21 -20.49
CA ASP A 139 -11.54 -7.53 -21.75
C ASP A 139 -11.20 -6.50 -22.85
N LYS A 140 -11.07 -5.22 -22.49
CA LYS A 140 -10.82 -4.12 -23.44
C LYS A 140 -9.34 -3.84 -23.71
N ARG A 141 -8.42 -4.31 -22.88
CA ARG A 141 -6.99 -4.00 -23.05
C ARG A 141 -6.40 -4.75 -24.24
N SER A 142 -5.49 -4.09 -24.95
CA SER A 142 -4.68 -4.71 -25.99
C SER A 142 -3.51 -5.49 -25.37
N GLY A 143 -3.39 -6.78 -25.68
CA GLY A 143 -2.22 -7.61 -25.39
C GLY A 143 -2.37 -8.62 -24.25
N ASN A 144 -1.47 -9.61 -24.24
CA ASN A 144 -1.55 -10.79 -23.38
C ASN A 144 -0.65 -10.71 -22.13
N SER A 145 -0.49 -9.51 -21.55
CA SER A 145 0.31 -9.39 -20.33
C SER A 145 -0.32 -10.16 -19.18
N GLU A 146 0.49 -10.95 -18.47
CA GLU A 146 0.04 -11.64 -17.28
C GLU A 146 -0.28 -10.70 -16.11
N PHE A 147 0.27 -9.48 -16.11
CA PHE A 147 0.01 -8.47 -15.09
C PHE A 147 -1.32 -7.78 -15.37
N VAL A 148 -2.09 -7.49 -14.33
CA VAL A 148 -3.30 -6.68 -14.45
C VAL A 148 -2.90 -5.28 -14.95
N ILE A 149 -2.05 -4.59 -14.21
CA ILE A 149 -1.54 -3.27 -14.59
C ILE A 149 -0.10 -3.37 -15.09
N ASN A 150 0.06 -3.48 -16.42
CA ASN A 150 1.35 -3.64 -17.08
C ASN A 150 2.07 -2.30 -17.35
N ILE A 151 2.39 -1.56 -16.29
CA ILE A 151 3.25 -0.36 -16.37
C ILE A 151 4.36 -0.43 -15.32
N THR A 152 5.35 0.44 -15.44
CA THR A 152 6.41 0.56 -14.43
C THR A 152 5.92 1.38 -13.23
N ARG A 153 6.63 1.26 -12.10
CA ARG A 153 6.38 2.10 -10.92
C ARG A 153 6.50 3.59 -11.25
N GLN A 154 7.52 4.00 -11.99
CA GLN A 154 7.72 5.40 -12.36
C GLN A 154 6.50 5.96 -13.11
N MET A 155 5.99 5.21 -14.11
CA MET A 155 4.77 5.58 -14.82
C MET A 155 3.58 5.69 -13.89
N ALA A 156 3.41 4.75 -12.96
CA ALA A 156 2.31 4.81 -12.01
C ALA A 156 2.35 6.02 -11.06
N TYR A 157 3.56 6.49 -10.69
CA TYR A 157 3.69 7.73 -9.93
C TYR A 157 3.24 8.94 -10.76
N LEU A 158 3.65 9.00 -12.02
CA LEU A 158 3.22 10.06 -12.95
C LEU A 158 1.70 10.05 -13.14
N VAL A 159 1.08 8.87 -13.28
CA VAL A 159 -0.38 8.75 -13.41
C VAL A 159 -1.09 9.33 -12.19
N VAL A 160 -0.66 8.99 -10.97
CA VAL A 160 -1.27 9.54 -9.75
C VAL A 160 -1.08 11.05 -9.66
N ARG A 161 0.12 11.54 -10.01
CA ARG A 161 0.41 12.98 -10.00
C ARG A 161 -0.47 13.73 -10.99
N GLN A 162 -0.52 13.29 -12.24
CA GLN A 162 -1.32 13.92 -13.29
C GLN A 162 -2.82 13.87 -12.98
N ALA A 163 -3.32 12.76 -12.44
CA ALA A 163 -4.73 12.65 -12.06
C ALA A 163 -5.11 13.65 -10.95
N ALA A 164 -4.19 13.93 -10.03
CA ALA A 164 -4.39 14.92 -8.99
C ALA A 164 -4.26 16.36 -9.54
N GLU A 165 -3.25 16.62 -10.38
CA GLU A 165 -3.07 17.92 -11.06
C GLU A 165 -4.31 18.33 -11.86
N ARG A 166 -4.95 17.37 -12.56
CA ARG A 166 -6.21 17.61 -13.31
C ARG A 166 -7.37 18.12 -12.46
N ILE A 167 -7.38 17.82 -11.17
CA ILE A 167 -8.40 18.30 -10.23
C ILE A 167 -7.88 19.45 -9.35
N GLY A 168 -6.76 20.05 -9.71
CA GLY A 168 -6.16 21.20 -9.00
C GLY A 168 -5.37 20.83 -7.74
N ILE A 169 -5.06 19.55 -7.51
CA ILE A 169 -4.27 19.11 -6.35
C ILE A 169 -2.82 18.92 -6.76
N THR A 170 -1.96 19.87 -6.37
CA THR A 170 -0.52 19.85 -6.64
C THR A 170 0.32 19.38 -5.45
N GLU A 171 -0.18 19.54 -4.23
CA GLU A 171 0.49 19.18 -2.98
C GLU A 171 -0.48 18.51 -2.00
N VAL A 172 0.04 17.62 -1.15
CA VAL A 172 -0.71 16.90 -0.11
C VAL A 172 0.05 16.99 1.22
N GLY A 173 -0.64 17.45 2.27
CA GLY A 173 -0.09 17.60 3.62
C GLY A 173 0.18 19.04 4.02
N ASP A 174 0.81 19.23 5.18
CA ASP A 174 1.12 20.57 5.71
C ASP A 174 2.35 21.17 5.00
N PRO A 175 2.20 22.31 4.29
CA PRO A 175 3.32 22.97 3.60
C PRO A 175 4.44 23.43 4.54
N LEU A 176 4.14 23.62 5.83
CA LEU A 176 5.13 24.00 6.84
C LEU A 176 6.05 22.82 7.22
N VAL A 177 5.60 21.58 7.03
CA VAL A 177 6.37 20.37 7.34
C VAL A 177 7.16 19.90 6.14
N SER A 178 6.59 19.98 4.95
CA SER A 178 7.22 19.51 3.72
C SER A 178 6.70 20.29 2.52
N LYS A 179 7.55 21.12 1.93
CA LYS A 179 7.28 21.78 0.65
C LYS A 179 7.34 20.75 -0.49
N ASN A 180 6.57 20.96 -1.57
CA ASN A 180 6.59 20.15 -2.79
C ASN A 180 6.22 18.67 -2.62
N ARG A 181 5.33 18.33 -1.68
CA ARG A 181 4.87 16.94 -1.51
C ARG A 181 3.77 16.61 -2.52
N HIS A 182 4.18 16.23 -3.72
CA HIS A 182 3.25 15.84 -4.77
C HIS A 182 2.44 14.57 -4.41
N PRO A 183 1.18 14.48 -4.88
CA PRO A 183 0.39 13.26 -4.86
C PRO A 183 1.14 12.06 -5.43
N HIS A 184 1.12 10.93 -4.72
CA HIS A 184 1.81 9.71 -5.12
C HIS A 184 1.09 8.47 -4.55
N PRO A 185 1.34 7.25 -5.06
CA PRO A 185 0.59 6.04 -4.67
C PRO A 185 0.48 5.77 -3.17
N HIS A 186 1.50 6.11 -2.38
CA HIS A 186 1.44 5.90 -0.93
C HIS A 186 0.45 6.85 -0.22
N HIS A 187 0.12 8.00 -0.81
CA HIS A 187 -0.91 8.90 -0.28
C HIS A 187 -2.28 8.25 -0.40
N LEU A 188 -2.60 7.56 -1.51
CA LEU A 188 -3.86 6.82 -1.66
C LEU A 188 -4.02 5.72 -0.61
N ARG A 189 -2.96 4.96 -0.36
CA ARG A 189 -2.93 3.95 0.71
C ARG A 189 -3.11 4.56 2.10
N HIS A 190 -2.44 5.68 2.38
CA HIS A 190 -2.58 6.40 3.64
C HIS A 190 -3.99 6.95 3.82
N SER A 191 -4.55 7.50 2.75
CA SER A 191 -5.91 8.04 2.71
C SER A 191 -6.95 6.95 3.00
N LEU A 192 -6.76 5.74 2.45
CA LEU A 192 -7.65 4.62 2.77
C LEU A 192 -7.60 4.31 4.26
N ALA A 193 -6.40 4.26 4.85
CA ALA A 193 -6.25 3.97 6.27
C ALA A 193 -6.92 5.04 7.14
N VAL A 194 -6.73 6.33 6.84
CA VAL A 194 -7.42 7.44 7.53
C VAL A 194 -8.94 7.32 7.37
N HIS A 195 -9.43 7.06 6.16
CA HIS A 195 -10.86 6.90 5.89
C HIS A 195 -11.46 5.71 6.64
N SER A 196 -10.80 4.55 6.64
CA SER A 196 -11.23 3.37 7.40
C SER A 196 -11.37 3.69 8.88
N VAL A 197 -10.37 4.34 9.50
CA VAL A 197 -10.42 4.67 10.93
C VAL A 197 -11.54 5.66 11.26
N ARG A 198 -11.78 6.64 10.38
CA ARG A 198 -12.90 7.59 10.55
C ARG A 198 -14.25 6.91 10.46
N VAL A 199 -14.43 5.99 9.52
CA VAL A 199 -15.69 5.24 9.36
C VAL A 199 -15.92 4.26 10.50
N THR A 200 -14.87 3.58 10.98
CA THR A 200 -14.97 2.58 12.05
C THR A 200 -14.81 3.17 13.46
N LYS A 201 -14.69 4.50 13.57
CA LYS A 201 -14.49 5.23 14.83
C LYS A 201 -13.35 4.66 15.68
N GLY A 202 -12.26 4.25 15.04
CA GLY A 202 -11.08 3.73 15.73
C GLY A 202 -11.28 2.41 16.50
N ASN A 203 -12.35 1.65 16.23
CA ASN A 203 -12.57 0.34 16.85
C ASN A 203 -11.36 -0.59 16.65
N TYR A 204 -10.86 -1.17 17.75
CA TYR A 204 -9.66 -2.01 17.76
C TYR A 204 -9.74 -3.22 16.83
N ALA A 205 -10.90 -3.88 16.75
CA ALA A 205 -11.10 -5.02 15.86
C ALA A 205 -10.93 -4.63 14.38
N ASP A 206 -11.40 -3.44 14.01
CA ASP A 206 -11.28 -2.93 12.64
C ASP A 206 -9.88 -2.41 12.32
N LEU A 207 -9.16 -1.90 13.33
CA LEU A 207 -7.73 -1.59 13.19
C LEU A 207 -6.89 -2.84 12.90
N ILE A 208 -7.20 -3.98 13.54
CA ILE A 208 -6.54 -5.25 13.25
C ILE A 208 -6.81 -5.69 11.81
N ARG A 209 -8.08 -5.62 11.37
CA ARG A 209 -8.46 -5.96 9.99
C ARG A 209 -7.74 -5.06 8.97
N LEU A 210 -7.69 -3.75 9.24
CA LEU A 210 -6.96 -2.78 8.41
C LEU A 210 -5.46 -3.09 8.38
N GLN A 211 -4.86 -3.43 9.52
CA GLN A 211 -3.45 -3.80 9.60
C GLN A 211 -3.15 -5.04 8.74
N GLN A 212 -4.02 -6.06 8.78
CA GLN A 212 -3.89 -7.29 7.98
C GLN A 212 -4.01 -6.97 6.48
N GLN A 213 -5.01 -6.19 6.08
CA GLN A 213 -5.21 -5.78 4.69
C GLN A 213 -4.03 -4.99 4.14
N LEU A 214 -3.52 -4.03 4.91
CA LEU A 214 -2.35 -3.23 4.54
C LEU A 214 -1.05 -4.05 4.59
N GLY A 215 -0.97 -5.09 5.41
CA GLY A 215 0.25 -5.87 5.64
C GLY A 215 1.33 -5.04 6.35
N HIS A 216 0.97 -4.39 7.45
CA HIS A 216 1.92 -3.74 8.35
C HIS A 216 2.53 -4.76 9.32
N ALA A 217 3.86 -4.77 9.42
CA ALA A 217 4.58 -5.67 10.33
C ALA A 217 4.34 -5.35 11.82
N SER A 218 3.86 -4.13 12.13
CA SER A 218 3.54 -3.71 13.49
C SER A 218 2.18 -3.00 13.57
N VAL A 219 1.45 -3.27 14.65
CA VAL A 219 0.19 -2.59 15.00
C VAL A 219 0.44 -1.10 15.26
N ALA A 220 1.63 -0.72 15.75
CA ALA A 220 2.01 0.67 16.02
C ALA A 220 1.87 1.60 14.81
N THR A 221 2.11 1.09 13.59
CA THR A 221 1.92 1.85 12.35
C THR A 221 0.44 2.16 12.09
N THR A 222 -0.45 1.29 12.58
CA THR A 222 -1.90 1.43 12.45
C THR A 222 -2.50 2.24 13.61
N ALA A 223 -1.93 2.12 14.82
CA ALA A 223 -2.32 2.91 15.99
C ALA A 223 -2.17 4.42 15.76
N GLY A 224 -1.17 4.84 14.97
CA GLY A 224 -1.02 6.23 14.54
C GLY A 224 -2.18 6.79 13.71
N TYR A 225 -3.14 5.99 13.23
CA TYR A 225 -4.33 6.51 12.57
C TYR A 225 -5.46 6.89 13.55
N VAL A 226 -5.43 6.36 14.77
CA VAL A 226 -6.47 6.62 15.80
C VAL A 226 -6.57 8.10 16.14
N GLN A 227 -5.45 8.84 16.03
CA GLN A 227 -5.41 10.28 16.26
C GLN A 227 -6.31 11.09 15.30
N PHE A 228 -6.77 10.51 14.19
CA PHE A 228 -7.64 11.19 13.21
C PHE A 228 -9.14 11.10 13.55
N ASN A 229 -9.45 10.71 14.78
CA ASN A 229 -10.79 10.64 15.35
C ASN A 229 -11.03 11.86 16.26
N ASP A 230 -11.06 13.05 15.66
CA ASP A 230 -11.03 14.35 16.36
C ASP A 230 -12.24 14.55 17.30
N GLU A 231 -13.40 13.99 16.96
CA GLU A 231 -14.63 14.13 17.77
C GLU A 231 -14.63 13.24 19.02
N GLU A 232 -13.89 12.13 19.02
CA GLU A 232 -13.92 11.18 20.13
C GLU A 232 -12.97 11.53 21.26
N GLN A 233 -11.87 12.26 21.05
CA GLN A 233 -10.97 12.60 22.16
C GLN A 233 -11.67 13.51 23.19
N ARG A 234 -12.36 14.56 22.73
CA ARG A 234 -13.13 15.43 23.63
C ARG A 234 -14.30 14.67 24.25
N LYS A 235 -15.05 13.91 23.45
CA LYS A 235 -16.21 13.15 23.93
C LYS A 235 -15.84 12.05 24.93
N TRP A 236 -14.76 11.31 24.68
CA TRP A 236 -14.20 10.31 25.59
C TRP A 236 -13.75 10.95 26.90
N TYR A 237 -13.06 12.09 26.83
CA TYR A 237 -12.68 12.84 28.02
C TYR A 237 -13.92 13.26 28.81
N ASP A 238 -14.93 13.82 28.15
CA ASP A 238 -16.17 14.23 28.81
C ASP A 238 -16.92 13.02 29.40
N ASP A 239 -16.89 11.85 28.74
CA ASP A 239 -17.52 10.61 29.20
C ASP A 239 -16.78 9.95 30.39
N LEU A 240 -15.45 10.12 30.50
CA LEU A 240 -14.68 9.63 31.66
C LEU A 240 -15.14 10.27 32.98
N TRP A 241 -15.55 11.53 32.91
CA TRP A 241 -15.95 12.32 34.08
C TRP A 241 -17.46 12.42 34.26
N LYS A 242 -18.25 11.74 33.41
CA LYS A 242 -19.66 11.52 33.71
C LYS A 242 -19.75 10.51 34.84
N GLU A 243 -19.98 11.01 36.05
CA GLU A 243 -20.36 10.18 37.18
C GLU A 243 -21.55 9.30 36.75
N LYS A 244 -21.38 7.98 36.87
CA LYS A 244 -22.48 7.05 36.68
C LYS A 244 -23.49 7.31 37.80
N LYS A 245 -24.56 8.04 37.48
CA LYS A 245 -25.77 8.07 38.30
C LYS A 245 -26.52 6.74 38.17
#